data_AF-A0AAE1BK63-F1
#
_entry.id   AF-A0AAE1BK63-F1
#
_cell.length_a   1.000
_cell.length_b   1.000
_cell.length_c   1.000
_cell.angle_alpha   90.00
_cell.angle_beta   90.00
_cell.angle_gamma   90.00
#
_symmetry.space_group_name_H-M   'P 1'
#
loop_
_entity.id
_entity.type
_entity.pdbx_description
1 polymer ?
#
loop_
_entity_poly.entity_id
_entity_poly.type
_entity_poly.pdbx_seq_one_letter_code
_entity_poly.pdbx_strand_id
1 'polypeptide(L)'
;MYMNVIVFSGGVGGVLECEVGWFPCQTEDKCVERRFICDQHPDCLDHSDEWNCTDHNVDNFVDMLFRKRPDEDSEKRRGRCELESPPSVCRCADLSVFCESRRLTTPPTPLPLLARYIDLSGNNIPRLDASSFTPLPELRILVVIRAGVGSLGPGVFSTMRKIDEM
;
A
#
# COMPACT_ATOMS: atom_id res chain seq x y z
N MET A 1 10.00 33.09 32.13
CA MET A 1 11.31 32.97 31.44
C MET A 1 11.07 33.38 30.00
N TYR A 2 11.82 34.38 29.53
CA TYR A 2 11.72 35.10 28.25
C TYR A 2 11.40 34.18 27.04
N MET A 3 10.60 34.60 26.05
CA MET A 3 10.99 35.64 25.09
C MET A 3 9.79 36.39 24.50
N ASN A 4 9.93 37.72 24.47
CA ASN A 4 9.30 38.59 23.50
C ASN A 4 9.92 38.30 22.12
N VAL A 5 9.11 38.28 21.08
CA VAL A 5 9.54 38.69 19.75
C VAL A 5 8.57 39.78 19.28
N ILE A 6 9.07 41.01 19.24
CA ILE A 6 8.46 42.12 18.53
C ILE A 6 9.16 42.17 17.17
N VAL A 7 8.39 42.16 16.08
CA VAL A 7 8.85 42.68 14.77
C VAL A 7 7.79 43.66 14.25
N PHE A 8 8.30 44.78 13.75
CA PHE A 8 7.64 46.05 13.45
C PHE A 8 6.93 46.11 12.08
N SER A 9 5.84 46.89 12.06
CA SER A 9 5.43 47.93 11.09
C SER A 9 5.46 47.69 9.57
N GLY A 10 4.31 47.97 8.93
CA GLY A 10 4.21 48.50 7.56
C GLY A 10 3.36 47.64 6.63
N GLY A 11 2.11 48.07 6.36
CA GLY A 11 1.09 47.25 5.71
C GLY A 11 1.21 47.06 4.20
N VAL A 12 0.54 45.99 3.72
CA VAL A 12 -0.47 45.92 2.64
C VAL A 12 -0.97 44.47 2.55
N GLY A 13 -2.28 44.24 2.63
CA GLY A 13 -2.94 42.94 2.38
C GLY A 13 -3.08 42.04 3.63
N GLY A 14 -4.32 41.87 4.11
CA GLY A 14 -4.62 40.94 5.21
C GLY A 14 -4.36 39.51 4.78
N VAL A 15 -3.61 38.76 5.58
CA VAL A 15 -3.50 37.31 5.42
C VAL A 15 -4.78 36.72 6.00
N LEU A 16 -5.68 36.22 5.15
CA LEU A 16 -6.89 35.51 5.57
C LEU A 16 -6.47 34.22 6.30
N GLU A 17 -6.52 34.20 7.62
CA GLU A 17 -6.33 32.98 8.42
C GLU A 17 -7.63 32.15 8.39
N CYS A 18 -7.67 31.13 7.52
CA CYS A 18 -8.77 30.17 7.49
C CYS A 18 -8.73 29.22 8.69
N GLU A 19 -9.90 28.71 9.11
CA GLU A 19 -9.99 27.67 10.16
C GLU A 19 -9.22 26.40 9.77
N VAL A 20 -8.78 25.63 10.77
CA VAL A 20 -8.04 24.38 10.56
C VAL A 20 -8.86 23.42 9.68
N GLY A 21 -8.34 23.08 8.50
CA GLY A 21 -9.02 22.23 7.52
C GLY A 21 -9.55 22.99 6.29
N TRP A 22 -9.34 24.30 6.23
CA TRP A 22 -9.68 25.16 5.10
C TRP A 22 -8.42 25.79 4.48
N PHE A 23 -8.46 26.03 3.18
CA PHE A 23 -7.38 26.60 2.38
C PHE A 23 -7.76 27.98 1.85
N PRO A 24 -6.94 29.02 2.07
CA PRO A 24 -7.19 30.35 1.54
C PRO A 24 -6.87 30.42 0.04
N CYS A 25 -7.78 30.99 -0.75
CA CYS A 25 -7.50 31.36 -2.14
C CYS A 25 -6.39 32.44 -2.20
N GLN A 26 -5.60 32.45 -3.27
CA GLN A 26 -4.38 33.26 -3.32
C GLN A 26 -4.62 34.76 -3.54
N THR A 27 -5.65 35.10 -4.29
CA THR A 27 -6.03 36.49 -4.62
C THR A 27 -7.36 36.91 -4.02
N GLU A 28 -8.06 35.98 -3.37
CA GLU A 28 -9.38 36.20 -2.81
C GLU A 28 -9.42 35.98 -1.31
N ASP A 29 -10.27 36.76 -0.63
CA ASP A 29 -10.64 36.52 0.76
C ASP A 29 -11.69 35.39 0.88
N LYS A 30 -11.43 34.26 0.22
CA LYS A 30 -12.29 33.05 0.23
C LYS A 30 -11.50 31.86 0.76
N CYS A 31 -12.13 31.09 1.65
CA CYS A 31 -11.61 29.82 2.13
C CYS A 31 -12.36 28.66 1.44
N VAL A 32 -11.62 27.67 0.98
CA VAL A 32 -12.11 26.44 0.34
C VAL A 32 -11.81 25.25 1.25
N GLU A 33 -12.72 24.28 1.37
CA GLU A 33 -12.46 23.10 2.20
C GLU A 33 -11.35 22.25 1.57
N ARG A 34 -10.56 21.57 2.40
CA ARG A 34 -9.43 20.74 1.93
C ARG A 34 -9.80 19.63 0.92
N ARG A 35 -11.08 19.28 0.78
CA ARG A 35 -11.60 18.29 -0.19
C ARG A 35 -11.81 18.85 -1.60
N PHE A 36 -11.89 20.17 -1.71
CA PHE A 36 -12.10 20.93 -2.95
C PHE A 36 -10.77 21.57 -3.41
N ILE A 37 -9.65 20.93 -3.06
CA ILE A 37 -8.31 21.32 -3.52
C ILE A 37 -7.86 20.20 -4.42
N CYS A 38 -7.45 20.52 -5.64
CA CYS A 38 -7.08 19.56 -6.67
C CYS A 38 -8.20 18.55 -6.99
N ASP A 39 -9.46 19.00 -7.01
CA ASP A 39 -10.63 18.17 -7.32
C ASP A 39 -11.10 18.30 -8.78
N GLN A 40 -10.33 19.01 -9.61
CA GLN A 40 -10.60 19.34 -11.02
C GLN A 40 -11.76 20.34 -11.21
N HIS A 41 -12.24 20.96 -10.13
CA HIS A 41 -13.22 22.02 -10.15
C HIS A 41 -12.62 23.32 -9.61
N PRO A 42 -12.66 24.43 -10.36
CA PRO A 42 -12.18 25.70 -9.84
C PRO A 42 -13.18 26.28 -8.83
N ASP A 43 -12.87 26.12 -7.55
CA ASP A 43 -13.62 26.68 -6.43
C ASP A 43 -13.12 28.07 -6.04
N CYS A 44 -11.86 28.43 -6.30
CA CYS A 44 -11.40 29.83 -6.22
C CYS A 44 -11.61 30.55 -7.56
N LEU A 45 -11.88 31.87 -7.57
CA LEU A 45 -11.98 32.60 -8.85
C LEU A 45 -10.62 32.71 -9.57
N ASP A 46 -9.52 32.61 -8.84
CA ASP A 46 -8.17 32.53 -9.41
C ASP A 46 -7.71 31.11 -9.70
N HIS A 47 -8.54 30.11 -9.40
CA HIS A 47 -8.25 28.69 -9.57
C HIS A 47 -6.99 28.24 -8.81
N SER A 48 -6.62 28.98 -7.75
CA SER A 48 -5.42 28.69 -6.95
C SER A 48 -5.51 27.38 -6.17
N ASP A 49 -6.72 26.91 -5.93
CA ASP A 49 -7.08 25.58 -5.42
C ASP A 49 -6.70 24.43 -6.37
N GLU A 50 -6.56 24.70 -7.67
CA GLU A 50 -6.23 23.72 -8.71
C GLU A 50 -4.81 23.87 -9.27
N TRP A 51 -3.98 24.71 -8.65
CA TRP A 51 -2.61 24.95 -9.10
C TRP A 51 -1.59 24.00 -8.48
N ASN A 52 -0.64 23.58 -9.32
CA ASN A 52 0.50 22.75 -8.92
C ASN A 52 0.10 21.44 -8.20
N CYS A 53 -1.02 20.84 -8.64
CA CYS A 53 -1.47 19.50 -8.29
C CYS A 53 -0.51 18.45 -8.88
N THR A 54 0.73 18.43 -8.37
CA THR A 54 1.75 17.45 -8.72
C THR A 54 1.45 16.15 -7.97
N ASP A 55 0.53 15.39 -8.57
CA ASP A 55 0.26 13.94 -8.57
C ASP A 55 0.94 12.99 -7.56
N HIS A 56 1.18 13.38 -6.31
CA HIS A 56 1.76 12.48 -5.29
C HIS A 56 1.21 12.65 -3.87
N ASN A 57 0.43 13.68 -3.55
CA ASN A 57 -0.14 13.83 -2.21
C ASN A 57 -1.56 13.28 -2.06
N VAL A 58 -2.30 13.07 -3.15
CA VAL A 58 -3.61 12.40 -3.11
C VAL A 58 -3.42 10.89 -3.14
N ASP A 59 -2.56 10.36 -4.00
CA ASP A 59 -2.24 8.93 -4.05
C ASP A 59 -1.72 8.42 -2.70
N ASN A 60 -0.78 9.15 -2.07
CA ASN A 60 -0.24 8.76 -0.78
C ASN A 60 -1.22 8.97 0.39
N PHE A 61 -2.08 9.99 0.34
CA PHE A 61 -3.08 10.24 1.39
C PHE A 61 -4.24 9.24 1.33
N VAL A 62 -4.66 8.85 0.12
CA VAL A 62 -5.67 7.83 -0.13
C VAL A 62 -5.12 6.44 0.24
N ASP A 63 -3.87 6.11 -0.09
CA ASP A 63 -3.21 4.86 0.33
C ASP A 63 -3.01 4.77 1.86
N MET A 64 -2.81 5.90 2.55
CA MET A 64 -2.65 5.91 4.02
C MET A 64 -3.99 5.93 4.77
N LEU A 65 -5.01 6.63 4.28
CA LEU A 65 -6.34 6.68 4.91
C LEU A 65 -7.16 5.41 4.64
N PHE A 66 -7.05 4.88 3.44
CA PHE A 66 -7.56 3.58 3.07
C PHE A 66 -6.36 2.65 2.93
N ARG A 67 -5.79 2.23 4.06
CA ARG A 67 -5.10 0.93 4.12
C ARG A 67 -6.08 -0.06 3.49
N LYS A 68 -5.88 -0.36 2.20
CA LYS A 68 -6.84 -1.16 1.44
C LYS A 68 -7.05 -2.41 2.26
N ARG A 69 -8.32 -2.69 2.57
CA ARG A 69 -8.60 -3.96 3.25
C ARG A 69 -8.00 -5.04 2.35
N PRO A 70 -7.38 -6.09 2.89
CA PRO A 70 -6.66 -7.10 2.09
C PRO A 70 -7.51 -7.77 1.01
N ASP A 71 -8.84 -7.60 1.04
CA ASP A 71 -9.80 -7.98 0.02
C ASP A 71 -9.88 -7.05 -1.21
N GLU A 72 -9.40 -5.81 -1.15
CA GLU A 72 -9.48 -4.85 -2.29
C GLU A 72 -8.32 -5.01 -3.29
N ASP A 73 -7.19 -5.56 -2.86
CA ASP A 73 -6.12 -6.04 -3.76
C ASP A 73 -6.55 -7.24 -4.61
N SER A 74 -7.73 -7.82 -4.33
CA SER A 74 -8.34 -8.82 -5.20
C SER A 74 -8.86 -8.23 -6.52
N GLU A 75 -9.14 -6.93 -6.58
CA GLU A 75 -9.74 -6.26 -7.76
C GLU A 75 -8.71 -5.62 -8.72
N LYS A 76 -7.43 -5.45 -8.32
CA LYS A 76 -6.34 -5.12 -9.27
C LYS A 76 -5.77 -6.36 -9.99
N ARG A 77 -6.28 -7.58 -9.73
CA ARG A 77 -5.77 -8.88 -10.24
C ARG A 77 -6.06 -9.18 -11.72
N ARG A 78 -5.82 -8.20 -12.60
CA ARG A 78 -5.78 -8.36 -14.07
C ARG A 78 -4.40 -8.03 -14.67
N GLY A 79 -3.34 -8.06 -13.86
CA GLY A 79 -1.96 -8.06 -14.36
C GLY A 79 -1.61 -9.37 -15.07
N ARG A 80 -0.80 -9.30 -16.13
CA ARG A 80 -0.23 -10.51 -16.75
C ARG A 80 0.73 -11.15 -15.75
N CYS A 81 0.86 -12.48 -15.77
CA CYS A 81 1.90 -13.14 -15.00
C CYS A 81 3.28 -12.84 -15.62
N GLU A 82 4.19 -12.28 -14.84
CA GLU A 82 5.59 -12.01 -15.22
C GLU A 82 6.54 -13.13 -14.74
N LEU A 83 6.02 -14.07 -13.95
CA LEU A 83 6.79 -15.22 -13.45
C LEU A 83 6.95 -16.30 -14.51
N GLU A 84 8.16 -16.85 -14.59
CA GLU A 84 8.39 -18.09 -15.33
C GLU A 84 7.78 -19.27 -14.57
N SER A 85 6.99 -20.09 -15.28
CA SER A 85 6.38 -21.33 -14.79
C SER A 85 5.65 -21.24 -13.42
N PRO A 86 4.63 -20.37 -13.29
CA PRO A 86 3.81 -20.34 -12.07
C PRO A 86 3.06 -21.67 -11.87
N PRO A 87 2.77 -22.08 -10.62
CA PRO A 87 2.00 -23.29 -10.36
C PRO A 87 0.61 -23.20 -10.99
N SER A 88 0.26 -24.16 -11.86
CA SER A 88 -1.04 -24.18 -12.57
C SER A 88 -2.24 -24.32 -11.62
N VAL A 89 -2.01 -24.86 -10.41
CA VAL A 89 -3.02 -24.98 -9.35
C VAL A 89 -3.36 -23.61 -8.74
N CYS A 90 -2.50 -22.61 -8.92
CA CYS A 90 -2.63 -21.27 -8.37
C CYS A 90 -2.89 -20.24 -9.48
N ARG A 91 -3.38 -19.06 -9.08
CA ARG A 91 -3.45 -17.90 -9.97
C ARG A 91 -2.14 -17.12 -9.88
N CYS A 92 -1.72 -16.53 -10.97
CA CYS A 92 -0.57 -15.62 -11.02
C CYS A 92 -1.00 -14.27 -11.58
N ALA A 93 -0.48 -13.19 -10.99
CA ALA A 93 -0.52 -11.85 -11.56
C ALA A 93 0.78 -11.14 -11.19
N ASP A 94 1.42 -10.48 -12.16
CA ASP A 94 2.72 -9.82 -12.03
C ASP A 94 3.76 -10.79 -11.42
N LEU A 95 4.28 -10.47 -10.23
CA LEU A 95 5.23 -11.30 -9.46
C LEU A 95 4.57 -11.97 -8.25
N SER A 96 3.25 -12.15 -8.28
CA SER A 96 2.43 -12.61 -7.16
C SER A 96 1.74 -13.93 -7.48
N VAL A 97 1.76 -14.87 -6.52
CA VAL A 97 1.14 -16.19 -6.63
C VAL A 97 0.01 -16.31 -5.60
N PHE A 98 -1.21 -16.54 -6.07
CA PHE A 98 -2.42 -16.66 -5.25
C PHE A 98 -2.95 -18.10 -5.27
N CYS A 99 -2.76 -18.81 -4.16
CA CYS A 99 -3.16 -20.20 -3.96
C CYS A 99 -4.28 -20.35 -2.91
N GLU A 100 -5.07 -19.31 -2.67
CA GLU A 100 -6.10 -19.28 -1.63
C GLU A 100 -7.16 -20.40 -1.80
N SER A 101 -7.58 -21.00 -0.68
CA SER A 101 -8.69 -21.98 -0.61
C SER A 101 -8.61 -23.15 -1.60
N ARG A 102 -7.39 -23.57 -1.97
CA ARG A 102 -7.12 -24.69 -2.90
C ARG A 102 -7.03 -26.06 -2.22
N ARG A 103 -7.30 -26.14 -0.91
CA ARG A 103 -7.20 -27.36 -0.09
C ARG A 103 -5.81 -28.01 -0.15
N LEU A 104 -4.78 -27.19 -0.31
CA LEU A 104 -3.40 -27.67 -0.39
C LEU A 104 -2.97 -28.24 0.96
N THR A 105 -2.33 -29.42 0.93
CA THR A 105 -1.71 -30.05 2.10
C THR A 105 -0.23 -29.72 2.24
N THR A 106 0.39 -29.30 1.14
CA THR A 106 1.78 -28.86 1.05
C THR A 106 1.87 -27.67 0.08
N PRO A 107 2.84 -26.77 0.23
CA PRO A 107 3.09 -25.73 -0.76
C PRO A 107 3.36 -26.34 -2.16
N PRO A 108 2.87 -25.73 -3.24
CA PRO A 108 3.10 -26.23 -4.59
C PRO A 108 4.56 -25.99 -4.98
N THR A 109 5.23 -26.98 -5.56
CA THR A 109 6.63 -26.87 -6.01
C THR A 109 6.74 -27.24 -7.50
N PRO A 110 7.66 -26.61 -8.27
CA PRO A 110 8.54 -25.51 -7.89
C PRO A 110 7.81 -24.17 -7.80
N LEU A 111 8.23 -23.31 -6.88
CA LEU A 111 7.78 -21.90 -6.82
C LEU A 111 8.76 -21.02 -7.62
N PRO A 112 8.26 -20.01 -8.36
CA PRO A 112 9.11 -19.11 -9.13
C PRO A 112 10.06 -18.31 -8.23
N LEU A 113 11.36 -18.29 -8.55
CA LEU A 113 12.40 -17.65 -7.74
C LEU A 113 12.23 -16.12 -7.61
N LEU A 114 11.55 -15.50 -8.58
CA LEU A 114 11.25 -14.07 -8.63
C LEU A 114 9.94 -13.69 -7.93
N ALA A 115 9.19 -14.67 -7.42
CA ALA A 115 7.93 -14.40 -6.72
C ALA A 115 8.19 -13.52 -5.49
N ARG A 116 7.48 -12.40 -5.41
CA ARG A 116 7.58 -11.42 -4.30
C ARG A 116 6.49 -11.58 -3.26
N TYR A 117 5.34 -12.08 -3.68
CA TYR A 117 4.15 -12.27 -2.86
C TYR A 117 3.57 -13.66 -3.10
N ILE A 118 3.33 -14.41 -2.03
CA ILE A 118 2.69 -15.72 -2.09
C ILE A 118 1.56 -15.78 -1.06
N ASP A 119 0.36 -16.13 -1.51
CA ASP A 119 -0.81 -16.33 -0.67
C ASP A 119 -1.23 -17.80 -0.65
N LEU A 120 -1.07 -18.44 0.52
CA LEU A 120 -1.48 -19.81 0.82
C LEU A 120 -2.68 -19.85 1.78
N SER A 121 -3.40 -18.75 1.94
CA SER A 121 -4.51 -18.63 2.89
C SER A 121 -5.64 -19.65 2.64
N GLY A 122 -6.32 -20.06 3.72
CA GLY A 122 -7.46 -20.99 3.64
C GLY A 122 -7.11 -22.39 3.12
N ASN A 123 -5.84 -22.79 3.12
CA ASN A 123 -5.40 -24.15 2.82
C ASN A 123 -5.31 -25.02 4.10
N ASN A 124 -4.88 -26.27 3.98
CA ASN A 124 -4.75 -27.22 5.09
C ASN A 124 -3.30 -27.73 5.16
N ILE A 125 -2.36 -26.82 5.38
CA ILE A 125 -0.92 -27.08 5.40
C ILE A 125 -0.50 -27.22 6.86
N PRO A 126 -0.45 -28.45 7.43
CA PRO A 126 -0.24 -28.65 8.86
C PRO A 126 1.18 -28.28 9.31
N ARG A 127 2.15 -28.35 8.39
CA ARG A 127 3.57 -28.08 8.63
C ARG A 127 4.17 -27.29 7.48
N LEU A 128 4.97 -26.29 7.83
CA LEU A 128 5.82 -25.55 6.90
C LEU A 128 7.27 -25.72 7.37
N ASP A 129 8.09 -26.37 6.54
CA ASP A 129 9.50 -26.62 6.80
C ASP A 129 10.38 -25.89 5.77
N ALA A 130 11.66 -25.64 6.08
CA ALA A 130 12.57 -24.94 5.16
C ALA A 130 12.71 -25.65 3.81
N SER A 131 12.49 -26.96 3.78
CA SER A 131 12.45 -27.80 2.57
C SER A 131 11.14 -27.71 1.78
N SER A 132 10.08 -27.15 2.37
CA SER A 132 8.78 -26.96 1.71
C SER A 132 8.82 -25.86 0.66
N PHE A 133 9.83 -24.98 0.74
CA PHE A 133 10.06 -23.90 -0.21
C PHE A 133 11.42 -24.10 -0.88
N THR A 134 11.48 -23.91 -2.20
CA THR A 134 12.74 -23.62 -2.86
C THR A 134 13.33 -22.31 -2.30
N PRO A 135 14.63 -22.03 -2.45
CA PRO A 135 15.17 -20.73 -2.06
C PRO A 135 14.44 -19.61 -2.81
N LEU A 136 13.74 -18.74 -2.09
CA LEU A 136 12.97 -17.63 -2.67
C LEU A 136 13.62 -16.30 -2.23
N PRO A 137 14.71 -15.87 -2.90
CA PRO A 137 15.51 -14.72 -2.45
C PRO A 137 14.77 -13.38 -2.54
N GLU A 138 13.78 -13.29 -3.43
CA GLU A 138 13.00 -12.08 -3.67
C GLU A 138 11.65 -12.06 -2.94
N LEU A 139 11.31 -13.13 -2.21
CA LEU A 139 10.05 -13.20 -1.47
C LEU A 139 10.05 -12.19 -0.32
N ARG A 140 9.01 -11.35 -0.31
CA ARG A 140 8.80 -10.30 0.70
C ARG A 140 7.62 -10.61 1.59
N ILE A 141 6.53 -11.14 1.01
CA ILE A 141 5.28 -11.36 1.73
C ILE A 141 4.83 -12.80 1.50
N LEU A 142 4.57 -13.50 2.61
CA LEU A 142 3.99 -14.84 2.61
C LEU A 142 2.75 -14.85 3.51
N VAL A 143 1.57 -15.00 2.90
CA VAL A 143 0.30 -15.04 3.61
C VAL A 143 -0.11 -16.49 3.87
N VAL A 144 -0.23 -16.86 5.15
CA VAL A 144 -0.61 -18.22 5.60
C VAL A 144 -1.85 -18.21 6.51
N ILE A 145 -2.70 -17.20 6.34
CA ILE A 145 -3.89 -16.98 7.18
C ILE A 145 -4.83 -18.19 7.06
N ARG A 146 -5.25 -18.75 8.20
CA ARG A 146 -6.15 -19.92 8.25
C ARG A 146 -5.64 -21.13 7.45
N ALA A 147 -4.33 -21.26 7.28
CA ALA A 147 -3.73 -22.40 6.58
C ALA A 147 -3.63 -23.68 7.46
N GLY A 148 -4.09 -23.64 8.73
CA GLY A 148 -4.04 -24.80 9.64
C GLY A 148 -2.63 -25.18 10.12
N VAL A 149 -1.66 -24.26 10.00
CA VAL A 149 -0.26 -24.50 10.37
C VAL A 149 -0.16 -24.68 11.88
N GLY A 150 0.09 -25.91 12.32
CA GLY A 150 0.25 -26.26 13.73
C GLY A 150 1.69 -26.18 14.22
N SER A 151 2.67 -26.24 13.31
CA SER A 151 4.09 -26.13 13.64
C SER A 151 4.90 -25.57 12.47
N LEU A 152 5.76 -24.60 12.77
CA LEU A 152 6.77 -24.08 11.86
C LEU A 152 8.10 -24.80 12.11
N GLY A 153 8.70 -25.33 11.05
CA GLY A 153 10.01 -25.96 11.09
C GLY A 153 11.12 -24.97 11.40
N PRO A 154 12.22 -25.41 12.05
CA PRO A 154 13.37 -24.55 12.30
C PRO A 154 13.97 -24.06 10.96
N GLY A 155 14.17 -22.75 10.85
CA GLY A 155 14.76 -22.14 9.66
C GLY A 155 13.80 -22.00 8.46
N VAL A 156 12.49 -22.17 8.62
CA VAL A 156 11.51 -22.01 7.52
C VAL A 156 11.65 -20.67 6.79
N PHE A 157 11.95 -19.60 7.52
CA PHE A 157 12.13 -18.25 6.99
C PHE A 157 13.60 -17.89 6.73
N SER A 158 14.55 -18.78 7.04
CA SER A 158 15.99 -18.51 6.88
C SER A 158 16.41 -18.35 5.41
N THR A 159 15.62 -18.92 4.50
CA THR A 159 15.81 -18.79 3.06
C THR A 159 15.23 -17.49 2.49
N MET A 160 14.36 -16.81 3.24
CA MET A 160 13.58 -15.64 2.81
C MET A 160 14.16 -14.37 3.44
N ARG A 161 15.20 -13.81 2.81
CA ARG A 161 16.06 -12.75 3.37
C ARG A 161 15.42 -11.36 3.46
N LYS A 162 14.20 -11.17 2.96
CA LYS A 162 13.53 -9.85 2.78
C LYS A 162 12.08 -9.82 3.32
N ILE A 163 11.71 -10.71 4.24
CA ILE A 163 10.35 -10.67 4.81
C ILE A 163 10.21 -9.47 5.75
N ASP A 164 9.36 -8.51 5.35
CA ASP A 164 8.93 -7.38 6.17
C ASP A 164 7.53 -7.71 6.72
N GLU A 165 7.43 -7.89 8.04
CA GLU A 165 6.23 -8.13 8.84
C GLU A 165 5.43 -9.44 8.58
N MET A 166 4.90 -10.00 9.67
CA MET A 166 4.24 -11.31 9.75
C MET A 166 2.81 -11.17 10.28
#